data_AF-A0A495QMK2-F1
#
_entry.id   AF-A0A495QMK2-F1
#
_cell.length_a   1.000
_cell.length_b   1.000
_cell.length_c   1.000
_cell.angle_alpha   90.00
_cell.angle_beta   90.00
_cell.angle_gamma   90.00
#
_symmetry.space_group_name_H-M   'P 1'
#
loop_
_entity.id
_entity.type
_entity.pdbx_description
1 polymer ?
#
loop_
_entity_poly.entity_id
_entity_poly.type
_entity_poly.pdbx_seq_one_letter_code
_entity_poly.pdbx_strand_id
1 'polypeptide(L)'
;MPIRIDSSGGDTPPVKPGTNAHKLLTVLLDHPDMGFSPKELTELTDVPHSSVHKTLSRLQEKGLVRKVDSYWAVAGDVAASEIANAVSLQQIEAEYGDDAYGDDDEWAGEAPDLGENA
;
A
#
# COMPACT_ATOMS: atom_id res chain seq x y z
N MET A 1 -30.16 0.51 15.88
CA MET A 1 -28.82 1.12 15.94
C MET A 1 -27.93 0.39 14.95
N PRO A 2 -27.22 1.09 14.04
CA PRO A 2 -26.21 0.45 13.22
C PRO A 2 -25.07 -0.05 14.13
N ILE A 3 -24.62 -1.27 13.87
CA ILE A 3 -23.45 -1.85 14.54
C ILE A 3 -22.20 -1.31 13.85
N ARG A 4 -21.16 -1.00 14.64
CA ARG A 4 -19.83 -0.80 14.07
C ARG A 4 -19.37 -2.17 13.60
N ILE A 5 -19.19 -2.32 12.29
CA ILE A 5 -18.31 -3.38 11.81
C ILE A 5 -16.94 -2.89 12.25
N ASP A 6 -16.42 -3.50 13.31
CA ASP A 6 -14.98 -3.54 13.51
C ASP A 6 -14.48 -4.17 12.21
N SER A 7 -14.04 -3.32 11.28
CA SER A 7 -13.18 -3.76 10.20
C SER A 7 -12.00 -4.36 10.94
N SER A 8 -12.04 -5.68 11.13
CA SER A 8 -10.87 -6.49 11.41
C SER A 8 -9.92 -6.07 10.31
N GLY A 9 -9.06 -5.09 10.62
CA GLY A 9 -8.33 -4.33 9.64
C GLY A 9 -7.75 -5.33 8.68
N GLY A 10 -8.17 -5.26 7.41
CA GLY A 10 -7.61 -6.12 6.38
C GLY A 10 -6.11 -6.05 6.56
N ASP A 11 -5.51 -7.20 6.85
CA ASP A 11 -4.12 -7.34 7.27
C ASP A 11 -3.26 -6.52 6.30
N THR A 12 -2.95 -5.29 6.67
CA THR A 12 -1.75 -4.67 6.18
C THR A 12 -0.70 -5.34 7.03
N PRO A 13 0.33 -5.99 6.47
CA PRO A 13 1.61 -5.90 7.11
C PRO A 13 2.12 -4.55 6.59
N PRO A 14 1.79 -3.38 7.20
CA PRO A 14 2.10 -2.12 6.55
C PRO A 14 3.56 -1.91 6.86
N VAL A 15 4.40 -2.42 5.97
CA VAL A 15 5.82 -2.26 6.10
C VAL A 15 6.04 -0.75 6.21
N LYS A 16 6.54 -0.33 7.38
CA LYS A 16 6.53 1.09 7.75
C LYS A 16 7.12 1.92 6.61
N PRO A 17 6.42 2.96 6.11
CA PRO A 17 6.93 3.80 5.05
C PRO A 17 8.35 4.32 5.35
N GLY A 18 9.17 4.42 4.31
CA GLY A 18 10.58 4.84 4.41
C GLY A 18 11.55 3.80 4.97
N THR A 19 11.09 2.62 5.42
CA THR A 19 11.99 1.52 5.81
C THR A 19 12.55 0.76 4.61
N ASN A 20 13.68 0.08 4.78
CA ASN A 20 14.25 -0.80 3.74
C ASN A 20 13.25 -1.86 3.26
N ALA A 21 12.45 -2.38 4.18
CA ALA A 21 11.44 -3.37 3.86
C ALA A 21 10.34 -2.78 2.98
N HIS A 22 9.95 -1.53 3.23
CA HIS A 22 8.97 -0.83 2.41
C HIS A 22 9.53 -0.58 1.00
N LYS A 23 10.74 -0.02 0.90
CA LYS A 23 11.41 0.21 -0.40
C LYS A 23 11.50 -1.06 -1.25
N LEU A 24 11.91 -2.18 -0.65
CA LEU A 24 12.02 -3.45 -1.36
C LEU A 24 10.67 -4.00 -1.77
N LEU A 25 9.67 -3.95 -0.89
CA LEU A 25 8.33 -4.44 -1.20
C LEU A 25 7.66 -3.61 -2.30
N THR A 26 7.84 -2.29 -2.30
CA THR A 26 7.32 -1.40 -3.35
C THR A 26 7.82 -1.81 -4.74
N VAL A 27 9.12 -2.03 -4.91
CA VAL A 27 9.68 -2.47 -6.21
C VAL A 27 9.05 -3.79 -6.69
N LEU A 28 8.78 -4.72 -5.77
CA LEU A 28 8.15 -5.99 -6.12
C LEU A 28 6.65 -5.85 -6.43
N LEU A 29 5.98 -4.90 -5.80
CA LEU A 29 4.56 -4.60 -6.02
C LEU A 29 4.32 -3.85 -7.33
N ASP A 30 5.24 -2.97 -7.71
CA ASP A 30 5.23 -2.28 -9.00
C ASP A 30 5.47 -3.25 -10.18
N HIS A 31 5.99 -4.44 -9.88
CA HIS A 31 6.39 -5.48 -10.84
C HIS A 31 5.95 -6.89 -10.39
N PRO A 32 4.62 -7.12 -10.24
CA PRO A 32 4.12 -8.32 -9.57
C PRO A 32 4.35 -9.63 -10.34
N ASP A 33 4.62 -9.53 -11.64
CA ASP A 33 4.91 -10.63 -12.57
C ASP A 33 6.42 -10.93 -12.70
N MET A 34 7.29 -10.12 -12.07
CA MET A 34 8.74 -10.26 -12.16
C MET A 34 9.39 -10.75 -10.86
N GLY A 35 10.57 -11.35 -11.00
CA GLY A 35 11.44 -11.71 -9.89
C GLY A 35 12.79 -11.02 -10.02
N PHE A 36 13.35 -10.56 -8.90
CA PHE A 36 14.60 -9.81 -8.86
C PHE A 36 15.64 -10.49 -7.99
N SER A 37 16.89 -10.47 -8.41
CA SER A 37 18.01 -10.88 -7.59
C SER A 37 18.27 -9.83 -6.48
N PRO A 38 18.91 -10.22 -5.36
CA PRO A 38 19.31 -9.27 -4.33
C PRO A 38 20.21 -8.14 -4.85
N LYS A 39 21.00 -8.40 -5.89
CA LYS A 39 21.86 -7.41 -6.53
C LYS A 39 21.02 -6.36 -7.27
N GLU A 40 20.10 -6.79 -8.11
CA GLU A 40 19.19 -5.87 -8.83
C GLU A 40 18.35 -5.05 -7.86
N LEU A 41 17.87 -5.65 -6.76
CA LEU A 41 17.15 -4.92 -5.71
C LEU A 41 18.02 -3.87 -4.99
N THR A 42 19.33 -4.11 -4.89
CA THR A 42 20.30 -3.12 -4.36
C THR A 42 20.56 -2.00 -5.37
N GLU A 43 20.38 -2.24 -6.67
CA GLU A 43 20.57 -1.23 -7.72
C GLU A 43 19.30 -0.39 -7.94
N LEU A 44 18.13 -1.02 -7.84
CA LEU A 44 16.81 -0.37 -7.95
C LEU A 44 16.41 0.40 -6.69
N THR A 45 17.08 0.16 -5.56
CA THR A 45 16.80 0.83 -4.29
C THR A 45 18.08 1.28 -3.61
N ASP A 46 18.03 2.30 -2.76
CA ASP A 46 19.19 2.70 -1.95
C ASP A 46 19.43 1.77 -0.73
N VAL A 47 18.91 0.54 -0.74
CA VAL A 47 19.05 -0.40 0.38
C VAL A 47 20.40 -1.11 0.29
N PRO A 48 21.26 -1.06 1.33
CA PRO A 48 22.54 -1.73 1.30
C PRO A 48 22.40 -3.24 1.07
N HIS A 49 23.25 -3.83 0.24
CA HIS A 49 23.21 -5.26 -0.11
C HIS A 49 23.15 -6.19 1.13
N SER A 50 23.87 -5.85 2.21
CA SER A 50 23.84 -6.61 3.48
C SER A 50 22.47 -6.57 4.17
N SER A 51 21.72 -5.48 3.98
CA SER A 51 20.37 -5.31 4.50
C SER A 51 19.32 -5.98 3.62
N VAL A 52 19.54 -6.09 2.30
CA VAL A 52 18.60 -6.70 1.36
C VAL A 52 18.28 -8.13 1.76
N HIS A 53 19.29 -8.99 1.93
CA HIS A 53 19.07 -10.40 2.29
C HIS A 53 18.26 -10.57 3.57
N LYS A 54 18.70 -9.91 4.65
CA LYS A 54 18.03 -10.01 5.96
C LYS A 54 16.59 -9.48 5.90
N THR A 55 16.36 -8.44 5.10
CA THR A 55 15.03 -7.84 4.95
C THR A 55 14.12 -8.75 4.15
N LEU A 56 14.59 -9.32 3.03
CA LEU A 56 13.83 -10.27 2.22
C LEU A 56 13.45 -11.52 3.01
N SER A 57 14.36 -12.06 3.83
CA SER A 57 14.03 -13.17 4.73
C SER A 57 12.89 -12.82 5.68
N ARG A 58 12.89 -11.62 6.28
CA ARG A 58 11.81 -11.17 7.17
C ARG A 58 10.50 -10.91 6.43
N LEU A 59 10.55 -10.42 5.20
CA LEU A 59 9.37 -10.27 4.36
C LEU A 59 8.79 -11.64 4.00
N GLN A 60 9.65 -12.63 3.75
CA GLN A 60 9.26 -14.01 3.47
C GLN A 60 8.60 -14.69 4.67
N GLU A 61 9.17 -14.51 5.86
CA GLU A 61 8.59 -14.99 7.13
C GLU A 61 7.18 -14.44 7.35
N LYS A 62 6.89 -13.24 6.83
CA LYS A 62 5.59 -12.58 6.86
C LYS A 62 4.68 -12.95 5.69
N GLY A 63 5.11 -13.83 4.79
CA GLY A 63 4.36 -14.21 3.60
C GLY A 63 4.24 -13.12 2.53
N LEU A 64 4.98 -12.00 2.65
CA LEU A 64 4.87 -10.87 1.72
C LEU A 64 5.57 -11.10 0.38
N VAL A 65 6.64 -11.89 0.42
CA VAL A 65 7.47 -12.20 -0.74
C VAL A 65 7.74 -13.68 -0.78
N ARG A 66 8.04 -14.18 -1.97
CA ARG A 66 8.47 -15.55 -2.22
C ARG A 66 9.82 -15.57 -2.90
N LYS A 67 10.57 -16.63 -2.65
CA LYS A 67 11.84 -16.91 -3.32
C LYS A 67 11.62 -17.96 -4.41
N VAL A 68 12.07 -17.67 -5.62
CA VAL A 68 12.08 -18.58 -6.77
C VAL A 68 13.52 -18.71 -7.23
N ASP A 69 14.14 -19.86 -6.99
CA ASP A 69 15.59 -20.06 -7.15
C ASP A 69 16.42 -18.99 -6.45
N SER A 70 17.11 -18.13 -7.21
CA SER A 70 17.93 -17.02 -6.69
C SER A 70 17.20 -15.67 -6.70
N TYR A 71 15.96 -15.64 -7.16
CA TYR A 71 15.15 -14.43 -7.36
C TYR A 71 14.06 -14.30 -6.30
N TRP A 72 13.61 -13.08 -6.09
CA TRP A 72 12.58 -12.70 -5.15
C TRP A 72 11.44 -12.00 -5.87
N ALA A 73 10.22 -12.43 -5.59
CA ALA A 73 9.00 -11.86 -6.14
C ALA A 73 8.02 -11.59 -5.02
N VAL A 74 7.03 -10.74 -5.26
CA VAL A 74 5.88 -10.61 -4.36
C VAL A 74 5.13 -11.94 -4.27
N ALA A 75 4.54 -12.22 -3.10
CA ALA A 75 3.65 -13.36 -2.94
C ALA A 75 2.35 -13.16 -3.75
N GLY A 76 1.81 -14.24 -4.32
CA GLY A 76 0.72 -14.13 -5.31
C GLY A 76 -0.59 -13.59 -4.74
N ASP A 77 -0.92 -13.94 -3.50
CA ASP A 77 -2.04 -13.42 -2.73
C ASP A 77 -1.89 -11.92 -2.41
N VAL A 78 -0.67 -11.49 -2.09
CA VAL A 78 -0.36 -10.07 -1.87
C VAL A 78 -0.47 -9.27 -3.17
N ALA A 79 0.07 -9.79 -4.27
CA ALA A 79 -0.07 -9.17 -5.59
C ALA A 79 -1.53 -9.03 -6.02
N ALA A 80 -2.34 -10.08 -5.84
CA ALA A 80 -3.76 -10.05 -6.16
C ALA A 80 -4.52 -8.99 -5.33
N SER A 81 -4.19 -8.87 -4.04
CA SER A 81 -4.81 -7.90 -3.14
C SER A 81 -4.46 -6.46 -3.52
N GLU A 82 -3.20 -6.19 -3.84
CA GLU A 82 -2.74 -4.86 -4.24
C GLU A 82 -3.32 -4.42 -5.58
N ILE A 83 -3.39 -5.33 -6.56
CA ILE A 83 -4.07 -5.06 -7.84
C ILE A 83 -5.56 -4.75 -7.61
N ALA A 84 -6.26 -5.53 -6.78
CA ALA A 84 -7.66 -5.29 -6.47
C ALA A 84 -7.89 -3.94 -5.78
N ASN A 85 -7.00 -3.54 -4.86
CA ASN A 85 -7.05 -2.23 -4.19
C ASN A 85 -6.82 -1.10 -5.19
N ALA A 86 -5.81 -1.20 -6.05
CA ALA A 86 -5.51 -0.19 -7.06
C ALA A 86 -6.70 0.04 -8.01
N VAL A 87 -7.32 -1.04 -8.51
CA VAL A 87 -8.53 -0.95 -9.35
C VAL A 87 -9.68 -0.30 -8.58
N SER A 88 -9.91 -0.69 -7.33
CA SER A 88 -10.98 -0.11 -6.50
C SER A 88 -10.81 1.40 -6.31
N LEU A 89 -9.58 1.87 -6.04
CA LEU A 89 -9.27 3.29 -5.90
C LEU A 89 -9.48 4.06 -7.20
N GLN A 90 -9.05 3.51 -8.34
CA GLN A 90 -9.28 4.10 -9.66
C GLN A 90 -10.77 4.21 -9.99
N GLN A 91 -11.59 3.25 -9.58
CA GLN A 91 -13.04 3.31 -9.76
C GLN A 91 -13.68 4.40 -8.89
N ILE A 92 -13.23 4.55 -7.64
CA ILE A 92 -13.70 5.64 -6.76
C ILE A 92 -13.34 6.99 -7.37
N GLU A 93 -12.10 7.16 -7.82
CA GLU A 93 -11.66 8.38 -8.50
C GLU A 93 -12.42 8.65 -9.80
N ALA A 94 -12.73 7.61 -10.59
CA ALA A 94 -13.53 7.78 -11.81
C ALA A 94 -14.99 8.15 -11.54
N GLU A 95 -15.59 7.63 -10.46
CA GLU A 95 -16.99 7.88 -10.11
C GLU A 95 -17.18 9.21 -9.36
N TYR A 96 -16.22 9.59 -8.51
CA TYR A 96 -16.34 10.72 -7.58
C TYR A 96 -15.25 11.79 -7.74
N GLY A 97 -14.24 11.59 -8.58
CA GLY A 97 -13.14 12.55 -8.76
C GLY A 97 -13.53 13.86 -9.45
N ASP A 98 -14.72 13.91 -10.06
CA ASP A 98 -15.33 15.11 -10.66
C ASP A 98 -16.51 15.65 -9.83
N ASP A 99 -16.64 15.22 -8.56
CA ASP A 99 -17.72 15.71 -7.72
C ASP A 99 -17.51 17.17 -7.28
N ALA A 100 -18.51 18.02 -7.56
CA ALA A 100 -18.49 19.45 -7.22
C ALA A 100 -18.56 19.71 -5.69
N TYR A 101 -18.61 18.65 -4.88
CA TYR A 101 -18.63 18.73 -3.42
C TYR A 101 -17.23 19.01 -2.82
N GLY A 102 -16.16 18.85 -3.59
CA GLY A 102 -14.79 19.16 -3.17
C GLY A 102 -14.25 20.53 -3.61
N ASP A 103 -14.87 21.18 -4.61
CA ASP A 103 -14.31 22.38 -5.26
C ASP A 103 -15.00 23.69 -4.83
N ASP A 104 -16.25 23.63 -4.34
CA ASP A 104 -16.98 24.80 -3.83
C ASP A 104 -17.02 24.84 -2.29
N ASP A 105 -16.18 25.72 -1.70
CA ASP A 105 -16.27 26.17 -0.30
C ASP A 105 -17.60 26.89 0.02
N GLU A 106 -18.51 27.05 -0.96
CA GLU A 106 -19.83 27.68 -0.80
C GLU A 106 -20.66 26.99 0.31
N TRP A 107 -20.52 25.68 0.46
CA TRP A 107 -21.17 24.90 1.52
C TRP A 107 -20.70 25.30 2.93
N ALA A 108 -19.43 25.70 3.08
CA ALA A 108 -18.91 26.20 4.34
C ALA A 108 -19.42 27.63 4.65
N GLY A 109 -19.78 28.40 3.62
CA GLY A 109 -20.37 29.74 3.75
C GLY A 109 -21.84 29.74 4.19
N GLU A 110 -22.62 28.75 3.76
CA GLU A 110 -24.05 28.61 4.10
C GLU A 110 -24.29 27.73 5.34
N ALA A 111 -23.23 27.12 5.90
CA ALA A 111 -23.35 26.29 7.09
C ALA A 111 -23.81 27.13 8.30
N PRO A 112 -24.89 26.74 8.99
CA PRO A 112 -25.37 27.48 10.15
C PRO A 112 -24.31 27.47 11.26
N ASP A 113 -23.95 28.64 11.79
CA ASP A 113 -23.05 28.78 12.94
C ASP A 113 -23.67 28.07 14.15
N LEU A 114 -23.09 26.94 14.53
CA LEU A 114 -23.61 26.12 15.62
C LEU A 114 -23.26 26.66 17.00
N GLY A 115 -22.46 27.73 17.10
CA GLY A 115 -22.09 28.38 18.35
C GLY A 115 -21.32 27.47 19.32
N GLU A 116 -20.32 28.04 20.00
CA GLU A 116 -19.64 27.35 21.10
C GLU A 116 -20.54 27.31 22.34
N ASN A 117 -21.48 26.36 22.39
CA ASN A 117 -22.19 26.07 23.64
C ASN A 117 -21.46 24.97 24.42
N ALA A 118 -20.59 25.43 25.32
CA ALA A 118 -19.97 24.69 26.41
C ALA A 118 -20.96 24.39 27.56
#